data_AF-A0A2M7VR57-F1
#
_entry.id   AF-A0A2M7VR57-F1
#
_cell.length_a   1.000
_cell.length_b   1.000
_cell.length_c   1.000
_cell.angle_alpha   90.00
_cell.angle_beta   90.00
_cell.angle_gamma   90.00
#
_symmetry.space_group_name_H-M   'P 1'
#
loop_
_entity.id
_entity.type
_entity.pdbx_description
1 polymer ?
#
loop_
_entity_poly.entity_id
_entity_poly.type
_entity_poly.pdbx_seq_one_letter_code
_entity_poly.pdbx_strand_id
1 'polypeptide(L)' 'FTRSNPANDIYGVNEFINNKHWGCEGPLIIDARIKPHHAPPLEKDEEVEKRVDEICQLLI' A
#
# COMPACT_ATOMS: atom_id res chain seq x y z
N PHE A 1 -1.22 2.29 -3.58
CA PHE A 1 -2.06 1.98 -4.76
C PHE A 1 -2.98 0.79 -4.55
N THR A 2 -2.50 -0.36 -4.04
CA THR A 2 -3.36 -1.56 -3.88
C THR A 2 -4.16 -1.62 -2.58
N ARG A 3 -3.93 -0.69 -1.64
CA ARG A 3 -4.47 -0.75 -0.26
C ARG A 3 -5.18 0.52 0.22
N SER A 4 -5.38 1.50 -0.67
CA SER A 4 -6.02 2.78 -0.35
C SER A 4 -7.10 3.07 -1.38
N ASN A 5 -8.29 3.38 -0.89
CA ASN A 5 -9.44 3.87 -1.63
C ASN A 5 -9.47 5.40 -1.51
N PRO A 6 -9.23 6.14 -2.61
CA PRO A 6 -9.18 7.60 -2.58
C PRO A 6 -10.42 8.30 -2.02
N ALA A 7 -11.58 7.63 -2.01
CA ALA A 7 -12.80 8.20 -1.43
C ALA A 7 -12.87 8.08 0.10
N ASN A 8 -12.26 7.03 0.69
CA ASN A 8 -12.45 6.68 2.10
C ASN A 8 -11.17 6.72 2.93
N ASP A 9 -10.01 6.69 2.29
CA ASP A 9 -8.71 6.52 2.95
C ASP A 9 -7.84 7.79 2.89
N ILE A 10 -8.45 8.94 2.63
CA ILE A 10 -7.78 10.23 2.52
C ILE A 10 -8.27 11.12 3.65
N TYR A 11 -7.33 11.65 4.43
CA TYR A 11 -7.61 12.49 5.59
C TYR A 11 -6.65 13.68 5.59
N GLY A 12 -7.09 14.81 6.12
CA GLY A 12 -6.24 15.99 6.24
C GLY A 12 -6.27 16.58 7.64
N VAL A 13 -5.11 17.00 8.14
CA VAL A 13 -5.09 17.86 9.34
C VAL A 13 -5.66 19.22 8.96
N ASN A 14 -6.65 19.70 9.72
CA ASN A 14 -7.43 20.90 9.38
C ASN A 14 -8.04 20.80 7.96
N GLU A 15 -8.72 19.68 7.67
CA GLU A 15 -9.43 19.52 6.40
C GLU A 15 -10.65 20.43 6.27
N PHE A 16 -10.96 20.83 5.05
CA PHE A 16 -12.03 21.75 4.72
C PHE A 16 -12.67 21.41 3.36
N ILE A 17 -13.87 21.94 3.14
CA ILE A 17 -14.52 21.93 1.84
C ILE A 17 -14.75 23.38 1.39
N ASN A 18 -14.20 23.75 0.24
CA ASN A 18 -14.43 25.05 -0.39
C ASN A 18 -14.94 24.85 -1.81
N ASN A 19 -16.13 25.37 -2.14
CA ASN A 19 -16.74 25.22 -3.46
C ASN A 19 -16.76 23.76 -3.95
N LYS A 20 -17.13 22.80 -3.08
CA LYS A 20 -17.13 21.34 -3.33
C LYS A 20 -15.76 20.70 -3.53
N HIS A 21 -14.67 21.44 -3.33
CA HIS A 21 -13.32 20.89 -3.33
C HIS A 21 -12.95 20.57 -1.88
N TRP A 22 -12.61 19.31 -1.62
CA TRP A 22 -12.01 18.90 -0.36
C TRP A 22 -10.51 19.22 -0.38
N GLY A 23 -9.98 19.69 0.74
CA GLY A 23 -8.56 19.99 0.92
C GLY A 23 -8.18 20.05 2.40
N CYS A 24 -6.92 20.35 2.70
CA CYS A 24 -6.44 20.51 4.07
C CYS A 24 -5.31 21.55 4.16
N GLU A 25 -5.19 22.22 5.31
CA GLU A 25 -4.12 23.20 5.55
C GLU A 25 -2.87 22.55 6.15
N GLY A 26 -3.04 21.41 6.82
CA GLY A 26 -1.94 20.62 7.38
C GLY A 26 -1.58 19.41 6.51
N PRO A 27 -0.86 18.43 7.08
CA PRO A 27 -0.46 17.23 6.37
C PRO A 27 -1.64 16.44 5.80
N LEU A 28 -1.45 15.92 4.59
CA LEU A 28 -2.29 14.91 3.98
C LEU A 28 -1.90 13.53 4.50
N ILE A 29 -2.88 12.74 4.93
CA ILE A 29 -2.72 11.39 5.43
C ILE A 29 -3.44 10.45 4.47
N ILE A 30 -2.73 9.42 4.02
CA ILE A 30 -3.26 8.37 3.14
C ILE A 30 -3.20 7.05 3.88
N ASP A 31 -4.36 6.46 4.21
CA ASP A 31 -4.43 5.18 4.90
C ASP A 31 -4.22 4.00 3.92
N ALA A 32 -2.99 3.50 3.90
CA ALA A 32 -2.59 2.33 3.11
C ALA A 32 -2.52 1.02 3.92
N ARG A 33 -3.13 0.96 5.11
CA ARG A 33 -3.14 -0.25 5.95
C ARG A 33 -3.93 -1.38 5.28
N ILE A 34 -3.58 -2.63 5.63
CA ILE A 34 -4.34 -3.81 5.22
C ILE A 34 -5.70 -3.82 5.91
N LYS A 35 -6.77 -4.07 5.15
CA LYS A 35 -8.14 -4.18 5.65
C LYS A 35 -8.63 -5.63 5.50
N PRO A 36 -9.64 -6.08 6.28
CA PRO A 36 -10.10 -7.48 6.28
C PRO A 36 -10.57 -8.02 4.91
N HIS A 37 -10.99 -7.14 4.00
CA HIS A 37 -11.45 -7.50 2.66
C HIS A 37 -10.32 -7.52 1.62
N HIS A 38 -9.10 -7.09 1.96
CA HIS A 38 -7.97 -7.23 1.07
C HIS A 38 -7.56 -8.71 0.97
N ALA A 39 -7.11 -9.11 -0.20
CA ALA A 39 -6.43 -10.38 -0.36
C ALA A 39 -5.23 -10.45 0.60
N PRO A 40 -4.92 -11.64 1.16
CA PRO A 40 -3.67 -11.87 1.85
C PRO A 40 -2.47 -11.45 0.99
N PRO A 41 -1.37 -10.99 1.61
CA PRO A 41 -0.14 -10.76 0.87
C PRO A 41 0.32 -12.07 0.22
N LEU A 42 0.99 -11.96 -0.92
CA LEU A 42 1.72 -13.09 -1.48
C LEU A 42 2.92 -13.38 -0.59
N GLU A 43 2.95 -14.57 0.01
CA GLU A 43 4.06 -15.05 0.80
C GLU A 43 4.99 -15.87 -0.08
N LYS A 44 6.30 -15.65 0.07
CA LYS A 44 7.31 -16.44 -0.63
C LYS A 44 7.51 -17.76 0.11
N ASP A 45 7.76 -18.82 -0.67
CA ASP A 45 8.21 -20.10 -0.13
C ASP A 45 9.74 -20.06 0.00
N GLU A 46 10.25 -20.22 1.23
CA GLU A 46 11.68 -20.11 1.54
C GLU A 46 12.52 -21.16 0.81
N GLU A 47 12.01 -22.38 0.62
CA GLU A 47 12.76 -23.46 -0.04
C GLU A 47 12.81 -23.23 -1.55
N VAL A 48 11.73 -22.71 -2.13
CA VAL A 48 11.71 -22.30 -3.53
C VAL A 48 12.67 -21.13 -3.76
N GLU A 49 12.70 -20.13 -2.86
CA GLU A 49 13.60 -18.98 -2.96
C GLU A 49 15.07 -19.41 -2.93
N LYS A 50 15.48 -20.25 -1.96
CA LYS A 50 16.84 -20.81 -1.88
C LYS A 50 17.23 -21.57 -3.15
N ARG A 51 16.33 -22.40 -3.67
CA ARG A 51 16.60 -23.18 -4.89
C ARG A 51 16.79 -22.27 -6.11
N VAL A 52 16.00 -21.20 -6.23
CA VAL A 52 16.17 -20.21 -7.31
C VAL A 52 17.51 -19.50 -7.16
N ASP A 53 17.88 -19.10 -5.95
CA ASP A 53 19.16 -18.44 -5.69
C ASP A 53 20.35 -19.32 -6.08
N GLU A 54 20.33 -20.62 -5.76
CA GLU A 54 21.37 -21.57 -6.18
C GLU A 54 21.48 -21.69 -7.71
N ILE A 55 20.34 -21.84 -8.39
CA ILE A 55 20.29 -21.92 -9.87
C ILE A 55 20.83 -20.64 -10.51
N CYS A 56 20.47 -19.47 -9.97
CA CYS A 56 20.88 -18.18 -10.49
C CYS A 56 22.34 -17.84 -10.15
N GLN A 57 22.86 -18.28 -9.01
CA GLN A 57 24.29 -18.14 -8.67
C GLN A 57 25.19 -19.02 -9.53
N LEU A 58 24.71 -20.17 -10.01
CA LEU A 58 25.45 -21.02 -10.95
C LEU A 58 25.55 -20.44 -12.38
N LEU A 59 24.89 -19.31 -12.66
CA LEU A 59 24.85 -18.66 -13.98
C LEU A 59 25.73 -17.39 -14.08
N ILE A 60 26.51 -17.07 -13.03
CA ILE A 60 27.50 -15.98 -12.98
C ILE A 60 28.88 -16.56 -12.73
#